data_AF-A0A929L0F1-F1
#
_entry.id   AF-A0A929L0F1-F1
#
_cell.length_a   1.000
_cell.length_b   1.000
_cell.length_c   1.000
_cell.angle_alpha   90.00
_cell.angle_beta   90.00
_cell.angle_gamma   90.00
#
_symmetry.space_group_name_H-M   'P 1'
#
loop_
_entity.id
_entity.type
_entity.pdbx_description
1 polymer ?
#
loop_
_entity_poly.entity_id
_entity_poly.type
_entity_poly.pdbx_seq_one_letter_code
_entity_poly.pdbx_strand_id
1 'polypeptide(L)' 'MDDSNQRLIKRILPHDPDHKIELLKPDGRDIFDPWYSGDFETAYQDILEGCKYRLDELMNQ' A
#
# COMPACT_ATOMS: atom_id res chain seq x y z
N MET A 1 0.67 1.13 -2.18
CA MET A 1 0.63 0.84 -3.62
C MET A 1 1.90 0.10 -3.97
N ASP A 2 3.03 0.78 -4.13
CA ASP A 2 4.32 0.17 -4.45
C ASP A 2 5.49 0.89 -3.77
N ASP A 3 6.69 0.30 -3.87
CA ASP A 3 7.92 0.86 -3.30
C ASP A 3 8.34 2.20 -3.94
N SER A 4 7.99 2.46 -5.21
CA SER A 4 8.28 3.76 -5.84
C SER A 4 7.52 4.89 -5.16
N ASN A 5 6.23 4.68 -4.93
CA ASN A 5 5.36 5.61 -4.21
C ASN A 5 5.88 5.83 -2.78
N GLN A 6 6.24 4.76 -2.06
CA GLN A 6 6.77 4.88 -0.71
C GLN A 6 8.08 5.71 -0.67
N ARG A 7 9.02 5.42 -1.58
CA ARG A 7 10.30 6.17 -1.68
C ARG A 7 10.07 7.64 -2.00
N LEU A 8 9.15 7.97 -2.90
CA LEU A 8 8.83 9.36 -3.25
C LEU A 8 8.19 10.11 -2.09
N ILE A 9 7.26 9.48 -1.36
CA ILE A 9 6.65 10.09 -0.17
C ILE A 9 7.72 10.32 0.92
N LYS A 10 8.61 9.34 1.17
CA LYS A 10 9.74 9.50 2.11
C LYS A 10 10.72 10.61 1.73
N ARG A 11 10.81 11.00 0.46
CA ARG A 11 11.60 12.17 0.03
C ARG A 11 10.91 13.49 0.38
N ILE A 12 9.58 13.54 0.33
CA ILE A 12 8.78 14.73 0.67
C ILE A 12 8.63 14.86 2.20
N LEU A 13 8.44 13.74 2.88
CA LEU A 13 8.24 13.62 4.33
C LEU A 13 9.31 12.68 4.92
N PRO A 14 10.55 13.16 5.13
CA PRO A 14 11.66 12.31 5.58
C PRO A 14 11.58 11.90 7.05
N HIS A 15 10.73 12.56 7.85
CA HIS A 15 10.56 12.27 9.27
C HIS A 15 9.21 11.59 9.52
N ASP A 16 9.25 10.29 9.82
CA ASP A 16 8.07 9.46 10.08
C ASP A 16 8.24 8.63 11.36
N PRO A 17 8.23 9.28 12.54
CA PRO A 17 8.47 8.62 13.83
C PRO A 17 7.33 7.68 14.24
N ASP A 18 6.14 7.89 13.68
CA ASP A 18 4.94 7.09 13.97
C ASP A 18 4.75 5.95 12.96
N HIS A 19 5.68 5.75 12.02
CA HIS A 19 5.60 4.73 10.97
C HIS A 19 4.28 4.80 10.17
N LYS A 20 3.84 6.01 9.78
CA LYS A 20 2.61 6.24 9.01
C LYS A 20 2.79 5.97 7.52
N ILE A 21 4.03 5.92 7.02
CA ILE A 21 4.34 5.71 5.60
C ILE A 21 4.64 4.23 5.36
N GLU A 22 3.61 3.47 5.02
CA GLU A 22 3.67 2.01 4.84
C GLU A 22 3.12 1.56 3.48
N LEU A 23 3.46 0.34 3.07
CA LEU A 23 2.80 -0.31 1.94
C LEU A 23 1.41 -0.80 2.36
N LEU A 24 0.50 -0.92 1.39
CA LEU A 24 -0.90 -1.28 1.68
C LEU A 24 -1.04 -2.77 1.99
N LYS A 25 -0.20 -3.63 1.37
CA LYS A 25 -0.24 -5.06 1.62
C LYS A 25 0.62 -5.43 2.84
N PRO A 26 0.13 -6.31 3.73
CA PRO A 26 0.85 -6.69 4.96
C PRO A 26 2.14 -7.47 4.70
N ASP A 27 2.21 -8.17 3.57
CA ASP A 27 3.38 -8.94 3.15
C ASP A 27 4.47 -8.08 2.50
N GLY A 28 4.29 -6.75 2.45
CA GLY A 28 5.22 -5.82 1.85
C GLY A 28 5.33 -5.93 0.33
N ARG A 29 4.39 -6.61 -0.34
CA ARG A 29 4.38 -6.69 -1.81
C ARG A 29 3.77 -5.44 -2.45
N ASP A 30 4.30 -5.14 -3.63
CA ASP A 30 3.77 -4.10 -4.50
C ASP A 30 2.41 -4.51 -5.09
N ILE A 31 1.53 -3.53 -5.23
CA ILE A 31 0.35 -3.57 -6.07
C ILE A 31 0.75 -2.97 -7.41
N PHE A 32 0.70 -3.77 -8.46
CA PHE A 32 1.09 -3.32 -9.80
C PHE A 32 0.08 -2.30 -10.35
N ASP A 33 0.61 -1.27 -10.98
CA ASP A 33 -0.20 -0.25 -11.64
C ASP A 33 -0.94 -0.86 -12.85
N PRO A 34 -2.28 -0.90 -12.82
CA PRO A 34 -3.07 -1.56 -13.85
C PRO A 34 -3.01 -0.84 -15.20
N TRP A 35 -2.56 0.41 -15.26
CA TRP A 35 -2.45 1.15 -16.52
C TRP A 35 -1.32 0.63 -17.42
N TYR A 36 -0.33 -0.08 -16.86
CA TYR A 36 0.74 -0.69 -17.63
C TYR A 36 0.44 -2.15 -18.02
N SER A 37 -0.27 -2.89 -17.17
CA SER A 37 -0.59 -4.31 -17.42
C SER A 37 -1.94 -4.50 -18.15
N GLY A 38 -2.87 -3.55 -18.00
CA GLY A 38 -4.27 -3.72 -18.36
C GLY A 38 -5.06 -4.62 -17.40
N ASP A 39 -4.42 -5.14 -16.34
CA ASP A 39 -5.02 -6.05 -15.38
C ASP A 39 -5.55 -5.29 -14.15
N PHE A 40 -6.74 -4.72 -14.32
CA PHE A 40 -7.45 -4.00 -13.27
C PHE A 40 -8.02 -4.92 -12.20
N GLU A 41 -8.32 -6.18 -12.53
CA GLU A 41 -8.91 -7.12 -11.58
C GLU A 41 -7.90 -7.49 -10.50
N THR A 42 -6.67 -7.84 -10.88
CA THR A 42 -5.60 -8.11 -9.92
C THR A 42 -5.33 -6.90 -9.03
N ALA A 43 -5.22 -5.69 -9.61
CA ALA A 43 -5.02 -4.48 -8.83
C ALA A 43 -6.19 -4.21 -7.85
N TYR A 44 -7.44 -4.46 -8.28
CA TYR A 44 -8.62 -4.32 -7.41
C TYR A 44 -8.57 -5.31 -6.24
N GLN A 45 -8.30 -6.59 -6.50
CA GLN A 45 -8.24 -7.62 -5.46
C GLN A 45 -7.13 -7.32 -4.45
N ASP A 46 -5.94 -6.93 -4.91
CA ASP A 46 -4.82 -6.55 -4.06
C ASP A 46 -5.13 -5.33 -3.18
N ILE A 47 -5.78 -4.30 -3.73
CA ILE A 47 -6.20 -3.12 -2.97
C ILE A 47 -7.25 -3.51 -1.93
N LEU A 48 -8.25 -4.31 -2.31
CA LEU A 48 -9.32 -4.74 -1.42
C LEU A 48 -8.77 -5.58 -0.26
N GLU A 49 -7.84 -6.50 -0.53
CA GLU A 49 -7.16 -7.31 0.49
C GLU A 49 -6.44 -6.42 1.51
N GLY A 50 -5.60 -5.49 1.04
CA GLY A 50 -4.86 -4.60 1.93
C GLY A 50 -5.74 -3.65 2.73
N CYS A 51 -6.84 -3.13 2.13
CA CYS A 51 -7.81 -2.32 2.85
C CYS A 51 -8.52 -3.10 3.97
N LYS A 52 -8.92 -4.35 3.72
CA LYS A 52 -9.54 -5.21 4.74
C LYS A 52 -8.58 -5.50 5.89
N TYR A 53 -7.35 -5.90 5.57
CA TYR A 53 -6.32 -6.12 6.57
C TYR A 53 -6.12 -4.89 7.46
N ARG A 54 -5.98 -3.71 6.85
CA ARG A 54 -5.74 -2.47 7.60
C ARG A 54 -6.94 -2.06 8.45
N LEU A 55 -8.15 -2.27 7.95
CA LEU A 55 -9.36 -2.03 8.72
C LEU A 55 -9.43 -2.96 9.94
N ASP A 56 -9.15 -4.24 9.76
CA ASP A 56 -9.12 -5.22 10.86
C ASP A 56 -8.07 -4.85 11.91
N GLU A 57 -6.88 -4.40 11.50
CA GLU A 57 -5.87 -3.90 12.45
C GLU A 57 -6.38 -2.72 13.27
N LEU A 58 -7.05 -1.75 12.64
CA LEU A 58 -7.57 -0.55 13.32
C LEU A 58 -8.74 -0.85 14.25
N MET A 59 -9.54 -1.87 13.92
CA MET A 59 -10.70 -2.28 14.72
C MET A 59 -10.31 -3.16 15.92
N ASN A 60 -9.15 -3.83 15.87
CA ASN A 60 -8.67 -4.74 16.91
C ASN A 60 -7.48 -4.19 17.72
N GLN A 61 -7.19 -2.89 17.59
CA GLN A 61 -6.32 -2.12 18.48
C GLN A 61 -7.06 -1.74 19.77
#